data_AF-A0AAE0D3A3-F1
#
_entry.id   AF-A0AAE0D3A3-F1
#
_cell.length_a   1.000
_cell.length_b   1.000
_cell.length_c   1.000
_cell.angle_alpha   90.00
_cell.angle_beta   90.00
_cell.angle_gamma   90.00
#
_symmetry.space_group_name_H-M   'P 1'
#
loop_
_entity.id
_entity.type
_entity.pdbx_description
1 polymer ?
#
loop_
_entity_poly.entity_id
_entity_poly.type
_entity_poly.pdbx_seq_one_letter_code
_entity_poly.pdbx_strand_id
1 'polypeptide(L)'
;MPGEKCRHGSDKKYEWYEMAFFTRWTSNGTNQVLCIDTPPELEDRMIESLESSGSLEFQDPFAMLGPLLDEILKISDQYTWRMSKEIREHEKSRSKRPSFDDLNDLRRHARHLEEVQEVSVETLERLASRQEDNFKRLKLKEDYQSEATEYLQFQLQIMKSLRRRSQANSERLDGEMNCAYNVIANTDSQIMKSITLLTMIFLPATFISALFSTTFFDFDEYGWNFSTRFWIYWVVTVPLTLCVLAVWGLWIGGSARKIRAKILGGSPKNKTA
;
A
#
# COMPACT_ATOMS: atom_id res chain seq x y z
N MET A 1 20.31 22.98 -1.55
CA MET A 1 19.02 23.52 -1.04
C MET A 1 18.61 22.58 0.08
N PRO A 2 18.15 23.06 1.24
CA PRO A 2 17.77 22.16 2.33
C PRO A 2 16.50 21.41 1.90
N GLY A 3 16.53 20.07 2.00
CA GLY A 3 15.47 19.15 1.59
C GLY A 3 14.06 19.67 1.84
N GLU A 4 13.23 19.57 0.81
CA GLU A 4 11.87 20.09 0.81
C GLU A 4 11.05 19.32 1.85
N LYS A 5 10.72 19.97 2.97
CA LYS A 5 9.74 19.46 3.94
C LYS A 5 8.37 19.54 3.30
N CYS A 6 8.04 18.55 2.48
CA CYS A 6 6.71 18.38 1.89
C CYS A 6 5.66 18.23 3.01
N ARG A 7 5.04 19.35 3.40
CA ARG A 7 3.86 19.40 4.26
C ARG A 7 2.64 18.97 3.45
N HIS A 8 2.43 17.66 3.29
CA HIS A 8 1.16 17.15 2.80
C HIS A 8 0.39 16.48 3.94
N GLY A 9 -0.62 17.20 4.44
CA GLY A 9 -1.88 16.64 4.95
C GLY A 9 -1.91 15.92 6.30
N SER A 10 -0.82 15.38 6.82
CA SER A 10 -0.79 14.76 8.15
C SER A 10 0.33 15.34 9.00
N ASP A 11 0.13 15.43 10.30
CA ASP A 11 1.03 15.98 11.32
C ASP A 11 2.35 15.17 11.48
N LYS A 12 2.75 14.43 10.44
CA LYS A 12 3.90 13.54 10.39
C LYS A 12 5.07 14.25 9.73
N LYS A 13 6.11 14.49 10.52
CA LYS A 13 7.42 14.97 10.03
C LYS A 13 8.19 13.79 9.41
N TYR A 14 8.12 13.64 8.11
CA TYR A 14 9.12 12.86 7.36
C TYR A 14 10.00 13.83 6.55
N GLU A 15 11.26 13.47 6.36
CA GLU A 15 12.22 14.20 5.55
C GLU A 15 12.56 13.35 4.33
N TRP A 16 12.51 13.97 3.15
CA TRP A 16 12.97 13.39 1.90
C TRP A 16 14.35 13.93 1.60
N TYR A 17 15.22 13.04 1.12
CA TYR A 17 16.57 13.36 0.69
C TYR A 17 16.67 13.00 -0.79
N GLU A 18 16.85 14.00 -1.64
CA GLU A 18 17.04 13.84 -3.09
C GLU A 18 18.52 13.64 -3.40
N MET A 19 19.06 12.53 -2.89
CA MET A 19 20.49 12.24 -2.98
C MET A 19 20.96 12.20 -4.42
N ALA A 20 21.95 13.05 -4.75
CA ALA A 20 22.62 13.04 -6.03
C ALA A 20 24.13 12.92 -5.87
N PHE A 21 24.74 12.10 -6.73
CA PHE A 21 26.17 11.78 -6.67
C PHE A 21 26.82 12.06 -8.02
N PHE A 22 27.89 12.85 -8.01
CA PHE A 22 28.67 13.17 -9.20
C PHE A 22 30.11 12.76 -8.99
N THR A 23 30.64 11.99 -9.94
CA THR A 23 32.05 11.58 -9.92
C THR A 23 32.83 12.33 -10.98
N ARG A 24 34.04 12.76 -10.61
CA ARG A 24 35.02 13.34 -11.52
C ARG A 24 36.33 12.60 -11.33
N TRP A 25 36.75 11.92 -12.39
CA TRP A 25 38.05 11.27 -12.45
C TRP A 25 38.91 11.90 -13.54
N THR A 26 40.21 12.00 -13.30
CA THR A 26 41.20 12.45 -14.26
C THR A 26 42.38 11.50 -14.28
N SER A 27 43.00 11.33 -15.46
CA SER A 27 44.18 10.47 -15.64
C SER A 27 45.40 10.90 -14.82
N ASN A 28 45.40 12.12 -14.28
CA ASN A 28 46.45 12.65 -13.43
C ASN A 28 46.30 12.19 -11.96
N GLY A 29 45.39 11.25 -11.68
CA GLY A 29 45.17 10.67 -10.35
C GLY A 29 44.23 11.47 -9.46
N THR A 30 43.58 12.52 -9.97
CA THR A 30 42.55 13.23 -9.20
C THR A 30 41.22 12.50 -9.35
N ASN A 31 40.69 11.99 -8.24
CA ASN A 31 39.34 11.42 -8.14
C ASN A 31 38.54 12.22 -7.10
N GLN A 32 37.33 12.60 -7.43
CA GLN A 32 36.46 13.43 -6.59
C GLN A 32 35.02 12.92 -6.72
N VAL A 33 34.32 12.86 -5.58
CA VAL A 33 32.91 12.52 -5.50
C VAL A 33 32.18 13.67 -4.80
N LEU A 34 31.20 14.26 -5.48
CA LEU A 34 30.33 15.28 -4.93
C LEU A 34 28.99 14.63 -4.56
N CYS A 35 28.66 14.69 -3.27
CA CYS A 35 27.39 14.24 -2.72
C CYS A 35 26.49 15.45 -2.44
N ILE A 36 25.25 15.42 -2.92
CA ILE A 36 24.27 16.50 -2.78
C ILE A 36 23.03 15.97 -2.08
N ASP A 37 22.47 16.78 -1.18
CA ASP A 37 21.22 16.50 -0.44
C ASP A 37 21.22 15.15 0.28
N THR A 38 22.34 14.84 0.91
CA THR A 38 22.52 13.60 1.67
C THR A 38 22.12 13.78 3.13
N PRO A 39 21.63 12.72 3.79
CA PRO A 39 21.39 12.74 5.23
C PRO A 39 22.65 13.18 5.99
N PRO A 40 22.53 13.98 7.08
CA PRO A 40 23.68 14.48 7.81
C PRO A 40 24.53 13.34 8.39
N GLU A 41 23.89 12.23 8.76
CA GLU A 41 24.60 11.06 9.29
C GLU A 41 25.44 10.33 8.23
N LEU A 42 25.26 10.63 6.93
CA LEU A 42 26.10 10.06 5.88
C LEU A 42 27.50 10.64 5.92
N GLU A 43 27.66 11.93 6.23
CA GLU A 43 28.96 12.60 6.27
C GLU A 43 29.89 11.94 7.30
N ASP A 44 29.41 11.82 8.54
CA ASP A 44 30.17 11.20 9.64
C ASP A 44 30.56 9.75 9.31
N ARG A 45 29.60 8.96 8.79
CA ARG A 45 29.86 7.55 8.42
C ARG A 45 30.81 7.41 7.25
N MET A 46 30.77 8.34 6.29
CA MET A 46 31.71 8.36 5.16
C MET A 46 33.13 8.66 5.63
N ILE A 47 33.31 9.61 6.55
CA ILE A 47 34.63 9.92 7.13
C ILE A 47 35.18 8.68 7.85
N GLU A 48 34.38 8.05 8.72
CA GLU A 48 34.76 6.82 9.43
C GLU A 48 35.09 5.66 8.47
N SER A 49 34.29 5.49 7.41
CA SER A 49 34.52 4.47 6.39
C SER A 49 35.82 4.71 5.63
N LEU A 50 36.14 5.96 5.29
CA LEU A 50 37.37 6.31 4.58
C LEU A 50 38.61 6.18 5.46
N GLU A 51 38.53 6.51 6.75
CA GLU A 51 39.64 6.35 7.71
C GLU A 51 39.94 4.88 8.02
N SER A 52 38.89 4.04 8.04
CA SER A 52 39.02 2.59 8.26
C SER A 52 39.37 1.81 6.99
N SER A 53 39.15 2.39 5.81
CA SER A 53 39.48 1.75 4.53
C SER A 53 40.99 1.74 4.27
N GLY A 54 41.48 0.70 3.61
CA GLY A 54 42.86 0.64 3.12
C GLY A 54 43.14 1.67 2.02
N SER A 55 44.35 1.65 1.44
CA SER A 55 44.67 2.57 0.34
C SER A 55 43.79 2.28 -0.88
N LEU A 56 43.02 3.28 -1.33
CA LEU A 56 42.24 3.20 -2.56
C LEU A 56 43.16 3.22 -3.79
N GLU A 57 42.83 2.43 -4.80
CA GLU A 57 43.53 2.43 -6.10
C GLU A 57 42.99 3.58 -6.97
N PHE A 58 43.59 4.76 -6.86
CA PHE A 58 43.12 5.97 -7.55
C PHE A 58 43.25 5.93 -9.08
N GLN A 59 43.96 4.95 -9.63
CA GLN A 59 43.95 4.69 -11.07
C GLN A 59 42.60 4.16 -11.56
N ASP A 60 41.81 3.52 -10.67
CA ASP A 60 40.44 3.14 -10.96
C ASP A 60 39.47 4.33 -10.77
N PRO A 61 38.71 4.73 -11.80
CA PRO A 61 37.67 5.75 -11.70
C PRO A 61 36.62 5.47 -10.63
N PHE A 62 36.34 4.19 -10.33
CA PHE A 62 35.28 3.79 -9.42
C PHE A 62 35.77 3.44 -8.00
N ALA A 63 37.06 3.51 -7.71
CA ALA A 63 37.59 3.18 -6.39
C ALA A 63 36.94 3.99 -5.25
N MET A 64 36.69 5.29 -5.47
CA MET A 64 36.02 6.16 -4.47
C MET A 64 34.52 5.88 -4.33
N LEU A 65 33.90 5.17 -5.28
CA LEU A 65 32.50 4.79 -5.18
C LEU A 65 32.28 3.64 -4.19
N GLY A 66 33.28 2.81 -3.89
CA GLY A 66 33.13 1.68 -2.95
C GLY A 66 32.56 2.10 -1.59
N PRO A 67 33.28 2.94 -0.82
CA PRO A 67 32.80 3.42 0.48
C PRO A 67 31.43 4.09 0.41
N LEU A 68 31.17 4.85 -0.66
CA LEU A 68 29.88 5.48 -0.88
C LEU A 68 28.75 4.45 -1.11
N LEU A 69 28.99 3.43 -1.92
CA LEU A 69 28.01 2.38 -2.20
C LEU A 69 27.69 1.58 -0.93
N ASP A 70 28.68 1.28 -0.09
CA ASP A 70 28.47 0.62 1.20
C ASP A 70 27.50 1.43 2.07
N GLU A 71 27.67 2.75 2.14
CA GLU A 71 26.78 3.62 2.91
C GLU A 71 25.38 3.75 2.29
N ILE A 72 25.28 3.86 0.96
CA ILE A 72 24.00 3.89 0.26
C ILE A 72 23.23 2.59 0.47
N LEU A 73 23.92 1.44 0.46
CA LEU A 73 23.30 0.15 0.75
C LEU A 73 22.80 0.05 2.19
N LYS A 74 23.58 0.51 3.17
CA LYS A 74 23.15 0.56 4.58
C LYS A 74 21.89 1.41 4.73
N ILE A 75 21.87 2.59 4.12
CA ILE A 75 20.69 3.48 4.12
C ILE A 75 19.48 2.77 3.48
N SER A 76 19.68 2.15 2.31
CA SER A 76 18.63 1.43 1.57
C SER A 76 18.06 0.26 2.38
N ASP A 77 18.91 -0.51 3.06
CA ASP A 77 18.48 -1.61 3.92
C ASP A 77 17.69 -1.11 5.12
N GLN A 78 18.15 -0.04 5.78
CA GLN A 78 17.45 0.58 6.90
C GLN A 78 16.05 1.07 6.51
N TYR A 79 15.90 1.76 5.37
CA TYR A 79 14.59 2.19 4.88
C TYR A 79 13.68 1.02 4.56
N THR A 80 14.21 -0.03 3.92
CA THR A 80 13.44 -1.24 3.60
C THR A 80 12.96 -1.95 4.87
N TRP A 81 13.79 -2.04 5.91
CA TRP A 81 13.39 -2.60 7.20
C TRP A 81 12.40 -1.73 7.95
N ARG A 82 12.58 -0.41 7.95
CA ARG A 82 11.63 0.53 8.56
C ARG A 82 10.26 0.36 7.91
N MET A 83 10.20 0.33 6.58
CA MET A 83 8.99 0.05 5.81
C MET A 83 8.32 -1.26 6.25
N SER A 84 9.06 -2.38 6.27
CA SER A 84 8.53 -3.67 6.73
C SER A 84 7.95 -3.62 8.15
N LYS A 85 8.56 -2.85 9.06
CA LYS A 85 8.09 -2.71 10.44
C LYS A 85 6.79 -1.91 10.50
N GLU A 86 6.70 -0.79 9.79
CA GLU A 86 5.46 0.01 9.72
C GLU A 86 4.29 -0.81 9.17
N ILE A 87 4.51 -1.55 8.07
CA ILE A 87 3.51 -2.48 7.51
C ILE A 87 3.06 -3.48 8.57
N ARG A 88 4.01 -4.05 9.31
CA ARG A 88 3.74 -5.04 10.35
C ARG A 88 2.91 -4.47 11.50
N GLU A 89 3.13 -3.22 11.89
CA GLU A 89 2.31 -2.55 12.90
C GLU A 89 0.87 -2.36 12.42
N HIS A 90 0.68 -1.98 11.15
CA HIS A 90 -0.66 -1.93 10.54
C HIS A 90 -1.33 -3.31 10.52
N GLU A 91 -0.63 -4.38 10.09
CA GLU A 91 -1.15 -5.76 10.10
C GLU A 91 -1.61 -6.23 11.50
N LYS A 92 -0.85 -5.89 12.55
CA LYS A 92 -1.22 -6.24 13.93
C LYS A 92 -2.44 -5.46 14.43
N SER A 93 -2.63 -4.24 13.92
CA SER A 93 -3.69 -3.34 14.34
C SER A 93 -5.04 -3.55 13.62
N ARG A 94 -5.17 -4.59 12.79
CA ARG A 94 -6.39 -4.91 11.99
C ARG A 94 -7.72 -4.93 12.76
N SER A 95 -7.69 -5.15 14.08
CA SER A 95 -8.89 -5.12 14.92
C SER A 95 -9.45 -3.72 15.14
N LYS A 96 -8.65 -2.67 14.93
CA LYS A 96 -9.07 -1.27 14.95
C LYS A 96 -9.46 -0.86 13.53
N ARG A 97 -10.41 0.07 13.38
CA ARG A 97 -10.74 0.64 12.06
C ARG A 97 -9.43 1.14 11.42
N PRO A 98 -9.06 0.64 10.22
CA PRO A 98 -7.83 1.06 9.58
C PRO A 98 -7.88 2.56 9.30
N SER A 99 -6.85 3.29 9.71
CA SER A 99 -6.64 4.67 9.26
C SER A 99 -6.21 4.59 7.80
N PHE A 100 -7.19 4.80 6.90
CA PHE A 100 -6.98 4.68 5.46
C PHE A 100 -5.92 5.65 4.95
N ASP A 101 -5.91 6.86 5.50
CA ASP A 101 -4.93 7.90 5.15
C ASP A 101 -3.51 7.46 5.50
N ASP A 102 -3.31 6.88 6.69
CA ASP A 102 -2.01 6.38 7.11
C ASP A 102 -1.51 5.23 6.24
N LEU A 103 -2.41 4.28 5.91
CA LEU A 103 -2.08 3.14 5.06
C LEU A 103 -1.78 3.59 3.63
N ASN A 104 -2.50 4.60 3.13
CA ASN A 104 -2.27 5.16 1.80
C ASN A 104 -0.98 5.98 1.72
N ASP A 105 -0.69 6.78 2.74
CA ASP A 105 0.59 7.47 2.86
C ASP A 105 1.74 6.46 2.94
N LEU A 106 1.63 5.41 3.75
CA LEU A 106 2.64 4.34 3.83
C LEU A 106 2.88 3.67 2.46
N ARG A 107 1.80 3.39 1.72
CA ARG A 107 1.88 2.85 0.35
C ARG A 107 2.60 3.80 -0.62
N ARG A 108 2.39 5.12 -0.51
CA ARG A 108 3.13 6.11 -1.33
C ARG A 108 4.63 6.03 -1.05
N HIS A 109 5.03 5.97 0.22
CA HIS A 109 6.43 5.85 0.59
C HIS A 109 7.04 4.51 0.13
N ALA A 110 6.28 3.41 0.21
CA ALA A 110 6.73 2.09 -0.26
C ALA A 110 7.04 2.09 -1.75
N ARG A 111 6.16 2.66 -2.58
CA ARG A 111 6.39 2.76 -4.02
C ARG A 111 7.60 3.62 -4.37
N HIS A 112 7.73 4.77 -3.72
CA HIS A 112 8.89 5.62 -3.97
C HIS A 112 10.20 4.91 -3.61
N LEU A 113 10.24 4.15 -2.50
CA LEU A 113 11.42 3.34 -2.17
C LEU A 113 11.71 2.26 -3.23
N GLU A 114 10.67 1.59 -3.74
CA GLU A 114 10.78 0.63 -4.84
C GLU A 114 11.35 1.27 -6.12
N GLU A 115 10.82 2.44 -6.52
CA GLU A 115 11.29 3.21 -7.67
C GLU A 115 12.77 3.62 -7.53
N VAL A 116 13.16 4.14 -6.36
CA VAL A 116 14.55 4.54 -6.08
C VAL A 116 15.49 3.33 -6.15
N GLN A 117 15.09 2.19 -5.58
CA GLN A 117 15.89 0.96 -5.64
C GLN A 117 15.95 0.37 -7.04
N GLU A 118 14.88 0.50 -7.84
CA GLU A 118 14.88 0.13 -9.26
C GLU A 118 15.94 0.89 -10.05
N VAL A 119 15.92 2.22 -9.96
CA VAL A 119 16.91 3.07 -10.64
C VAL A 119 18.32 2.83 -10.11
N SER A 120 18.46 2.54 -8.81
CA SER A 120 19.76 2.22 -8.21
C SER A 120 20.32 0.89 -8.72
N VAL A 121 19.47 -0.14 -8.90
CA VAL A 121 19.89 -1.41 -9.52
C VAL A 121 20.36 -1.17 -10.96
N GLU A 122 19.60 -0.44 -11.77
CA GLU A 122 20.02 -0.15 -13.15
C GLU A 122 21.35 0.62 -13.17
N THR A 123 21.50 1.62 -12.30
CA THR A 123 22.74 2.41 -12.20
C THR A 123 23.94 1.52 -11.87
N LEU A 124 23.80 0.61 -10.89
CA LEU A 124 24.86 -0.34 -10.53
C LEU A 124 25.17 -1.34 -11.66
N GLU A 125 24.17 -1.78 -12.44
CA GLU A 125 24.41 -2.61 -13.62
C GLU A 125 25.23 -1.87 -14.69
N ARG A 126 24.92 -0.58 -14.91
CA ARG A 126 25.70 0.26 -15.84
C ARG A 126 27.12 0.49 -15.34
N LEU A 127 27.30 0.71 -14.03
CA LEU A 127 28.63 0.84 -13.43
C LEU A 127 29.43 -0.46 -13.57
N ALA A 128 28.82 -1.62 -13.30
CA ALA A 128 29.46 -2.91 -13.45
C ALA A 128 29.93 -3.17 -14.89
N SER A 129 29.06 -2.90 -15.87
CA SER A 129 29.43 -3.00 -17.29
C SER A 129 30.53 -2.02 -17.67
N ARG A 130 30.47 -0.77 -17.20
CA ARG A 130 31.51 0.23 -17.49
C ARG A 130 32.84 -0.11 -16.85
N GLN A 131 32.84 -0.78 -15.70
CA GLN A 131 34.06 -1.15 -15.01
C GLN A 131 34.90 -2.16 -15.81
N GLU A 132 34.24 -3.11 -16.47
CA GLU A 132 34.90 -4.05 -17.37
C GLU A 132 35.61 -3.34 -18.53
N ASP A 133 34.99 -2.29 -19.08
CA ASP A 133 35.60 -1.46 -20.13
C ASP A 133 36.77 -0.62 -19.60
N ASN A 134 36.66 -0.10 -18.36
CA ASN A 134 37.74 0.65 -17.71
C ASN A 134 38.99 -0.22 -17.55
N PHE A 135 38.83 -1.48 -17.12
CA PHE A 135 39.93 -2.41 -16.93
C PHE A 135 40.67 -2.75 -18.22
N LYS A 136 39.95 -2.89 -19.34
CA LYS A 136 40.54 -3.05 -20.68
C LYS A 136 41.41 -1.85 -21.08
N ARG A 137 41.08 -0.65 -20.60
CA ARG A 137 41.75 0.61 -20.96
C ARG A 137 42.90 0.99 -20.03
N LEU A 138 42.75 0.79 -18.72
CA LEU A 138 43.62 1.36 -17.69
C LEU A 138 44.76 0.43 -17.24
N LYS A 139 44.78 -0.83 -17.70
CA LYS A 139 45.87 -1.80 -17.43
C LYS A 139 46.24 -1.92 -15.93
N LEU A 140 45.22 -2.07 -15.09
CA LEU A 140 45.38 -2.34 -13.65
C LEU A 140 45.85 -3.79 -13.41
N LYS A 141 46.31 -4.12 -12.20
CA LYS A 141 46.70 -5.50 -11.84
C LYS A 141 45.51 -6.46 -11.92
N GLU A 142 45.73 -7.68 -12.42
CA GLU A 142 44.67 -8.68 -12.59
C GLU A 142 43.97 -9.03 -11.27
N ASP A 143 44.73 -9.23 -10.19
CA ASP A 143 44.17 -9.51 -8.85
C ASP A 143 43.20 -8.42 -8.40
N TYR A 144 43.57 -7.15 -8.59
CA TYR A 144 42.73 -6.01 -8.26
C TYR A 144 41.47 -5.95 -9.14
N GLN A 145 41.59 -6.23 -10.44
CA GLN A 145 40.44 -6.26 -11.34
C GLN A 145 39.43 -7.32 -10.91
N SER A 146 39.89 -8.49 -10.50
CA SER A 146 39.03 -9.56 -9.98
C SER A 146 38.31 -9.12 -8.71
N GLU A 147 39.05 -8.59 -7.73
CA GLU A 147 38.50 -8.13 -6.45
C GLU A 147 37.45 -7.01 -6.64
N ALA A 148 37.77 -5.99 -7.44
CA ALA A 148 36.88 -4.88 -7.71
C ALA A 148 35.62 -5.31 -8.50
N THR A 149 35.76 -6.29 -9.41
CA THR A 149 34.61 -6.87 -10.14
C THR A 149 33.70 -7.63 -9.19
N GLU A 150 34.26 -8.52 -8.38
CA GLU A 150 33.51 -9.31 -7.40
C GLU A 150 32.80 -8.40 -6.38
N TYR A 151 33.49 -7.38 -5.89
CA TYR A 151 32.92 -6.39 -4.98
C TYR A 151 31.72 -5.69 -5.61
N LEU A 152 31.85 -5.11 -6.82
CA LEU A 152 30.75 -4.38 -7.45
C LEU A 152 29.57 -5.30 -7.81
N GLN A 153 29.84 -6.53 -8.23
CA GLN A 153 28.80 -7.54 -8.45
C GLN A 153 28.08 -7.89 -7.14
N PHE A 154 28.81 -8.05 -6.03
CA PHE A 154 28.24 -8.31 -4.72
C PHE A 154 27.32 -7.17 -4.27
N GLN A 155 27.78 -5.92 -4.37
CA GLN A 155 26.99 -4.72 -4.07
C GLN A 155 25.70 -4.66 -4.91
N LEU A 156 25.80 -4.95 -6.21
CA LEU A 156 24.65 -5.04 -7.11
C LEU A 156 23.66 -6.13 -6.67
N GLN A 157 24.14 -7.30 -6.26
CA GLN A 157 23.25 -8.38 -5.77
C GLN A 157 22.55 -7.98 -4.47
N ILE A 158 23.22 -7.28 -3.55
CA ILE A 158 22.57 -6.75 -2.34
C ILE A 158 21.47 -5.77 -2.74
N MET A 159 21.75 -4.80 -3.60
CA MET A 159 20.73 -3.84 -4.05
C MET A 159 19.53 -4.52 -4.71
N LYS A 160 19.77 -5.54 -5.55
CA LYS A 160 18.71 -6.38 -6.14
C LYS A 160 17.87 -7.10 -5.08
N SER A 161 18.52 -7.63 -4.04
CA SER A 161 17.82 -8.31 -2.94
C SER A 161 16.94 -7.34 -2.13
N LEU A 162 17.43 -6.12 -1.88
CA LEU A 162 16.67 -5.07 -1.21
C LEU A 162 15.47 -4.64 -2.04
N ARG A 163 15.65 -4.44 -3.35
CA ARG A 163 14.57 -4.15 -4.29
C ARG A 163 13.49 -5.22 -4.25
N ARG A 164 13.85 -6.50 -4.35
CA ARG A 164 12.89 -7.62 -4.28
C ARG A 164 12.13 -7.62 -2.96
N ARG A 165 12.79 -7.30 -1.86
CA ARG A 165 12.15 -7.19 -0.54
C ARG A 165 11.18 -6.00 -0.47
N SER A 166 11.55 -4.86 -1.06
CA SER A 166 10.68 -3.70 -1.17
C SER A 166 9.44 -4.00 -2.02
N GLN A 167 9.60 -4.68 -3.15
CA GLN A 167 8.48 -5.14 -3.99
C GLN A 167 7.53 -6.07 -3.22
N ALA A 168 8.06 -7.07 -2.50
CA ALA A 168 7.24 -7.95 -1.67
C ALA A 168 6.49 -7.19 -0.55
N ASN A 169 7.10 -6.15 0.03
CA ASN A 169 6.44 -5.27 0.98
C ASN A 169 5.31 -4.45 0.32
N SER A 170 5.54 -3.95 -0.90
CA SER A 170 4.57 -3.21 -1.71
C SER A 170 3.33 -4.08 -2.03
N GLU A 171 3.54 -5.32 -2.47
CA GLU A 171 2.47 -6.29 -2.74
C GLU A 171 1.67 -6.63 -1.46
N ARG A 172 2.36 -6.78 -0.32
CA ARG A 172 1.70 -6.99 0.98
C ARG A 172 0.82 -5.80 1.37
N LEU A 173 1.28 -4.57 1.15
CA LEU A 173 0.51 -3.35 1.39
C LEU A 173 -0.72 -3.24 0.50
N ASP A 174 -0.61 -3.60 -0.78
CA ASP A 174 -1.77 -3.63 -1.68
C ASP A 174 -2.80 -4.69 -1.22
N GLY A 175 -2.32 -5.83 -0.70
CA GLY A 175 -3.17 -6.83 -0.03
C GLY A 175 -3.92 -6.26 1.18
N GLU A 176 -3.24 -5.49 2.03
CA GLU A 176 -3.85 -4.83 3.19
C GLU A 176 -4.87 -3.77 2.76
N MET A 177 -4.54 -2.98 1.74
CA MET A 177 -5.43 -1.95 1.17
C MET A 177 -6.73 -2.59 0.65
N ASN A 178 -6.63 -3.70 -0.08
CA ASN A 178 -7.79 -4.46 -0.54
C ASN A 178 -8.63 -5.01 0.62
N CYS A 179 -7.99 -5.49 1.69
CA CYS A 179 -8.70 -5.93 2.88
C CYS A 179 -9.48 -4.77 3.53
N ALA A 180 -8.85 -3.61 3.69
CA ALA A 180 -9.48 -2.42 4.25
C ALA A 180 -10.70 -1.97 3.43
N TYR A 181 -10.59 -1.92 2.10
CA TYR A 181 -11.72 -1.61 1.22
C TYR A 181 -12.87 -2.62 1.36
N ASN A 182 -12.56 -3.91 1.43
CA ASN A 182 -13.58 -4.95 1.60
C ASN A 182 -14.31 -4.85 2.94
N VAL A 183 -13.61 -4.45 4.02
CA VAL A 183 -14.22 -4.20 5.33
C VAL A 183 -15.19 -3.01 5.26
N ILE A 184 -14.80 -1.93 4.59
CA ILE A 184 -15.68 -0.76 4.38
C ILE A 184 -16.90 -1.15 3.56
N ALA A 185 -16.71 -1.81 2.41
CA ALA A 185 -17.80 -2.25 1.55
C ALA A 185 -18.77 -3.23 2.24
N ASN A 186 -18.25 -4.13 3.10
CA ASN A 186 -19.09 -5.01 3.90
C ASN A 186 -19.88 -4.24 4.96
N THR A 187 -19.28 -3.22 5.58
CA THR A 187 -19.96 -2.35 6.54
C THR A 187 -21.10 -1.59 5.87
N ASP A 188 -20.84 -0.98 4.71
CA ASP A 188 -21.87 -0.30 3.91
C ASP A 188 -22.98 -1.25 3.47
N SER A 189 -22.62 -2.48 3.09
CA SER A 189 -23.60 -3.52 2.75
C SER A 189 -24.50 -3.90 3.95
N GLN A 190 -23.96 -3.89 5.17
CA GLN A 190 -24.75 -4.13 6.39
C GLN A 190 -25.68 -2.94 6.67
N ILE A 191 -25.18 -1.71 6.57
CA ILE A 191 -25.99 -0.48 6.72
C ILE A 191 -27.12 -0.46 5.69
N MET A 192 -26.84 -0.77 4.43
CA MET A 192 -27.85 -0.84 3.37
C MET A 192 -28.92 -1.91 3.65
N LYS A 193 -28.53 -3.07 4.19
CA LYS A 193 -29.50 -4.10 4.62
C LYS A 193 -30.41 -3.58 5.73
N SER A 194 -29.88 -2.86 6.71
CA SER A 194 -30.67 -2.26 7.79
C SER A 194 -31.64 -1.19 7.27
N ILE A 195 -31.19 -0.30 6.39
CA ILE A 195 -32.05 0.71 5.75
C ILE A 195 -33.16 0.02 4.94
N THR A 196 -32.81 -1.01 4.17
CA THR A 196 -33.79 -1.77 3.37
C THR A 196 -34.83 -2.47 4.23
N LEU A 197 -34.43 -3.06 5.35
CA LEU A 197 -35.39 -3.64 6.30
C LEU A 197 -36.33 -2.57 6.87
N LEU A 198 -35.80 -1.39 7.20
CA LEU A 198 -36.57 -0.27 7.71
C LEU A 198 -37.61 0.22 6.68
N THR A 199 -37.22 0.35 5.41
CA THR A 199 -38.14 0.73 4.33
C THR A 199 -39.18 -0.34 4.06
N MET A 200 -38.83 -1.63 4.10
CA MET A 200 -39.80 -2.73 3.94
C MET A 200 -40.86 -2.76 5.04
N ILE A 201 -40.52 -2.31 6.25
CA ILE A 201 -41.47 -2.20 7.37
C ILE A 201 -42.34 -0.95 7.24
N PHE A 202 -41.72 0.20 6.97
CA PHE A 202 -42.47 1.47 6.96
C PHE A 202 -43.27 1.71 5.69
N LEU A 203 -42.78 1.31 4.52
CA LEU A 203 -43.42 1.63 3.24
C LEU A 203 -44.88 1.12 3.16
N PRO A 204 -45.19 -0.12 3.56
CA PRO A 204 -46.59 -0.58 3.58
C PRO A 204 -47.43 0.15 4.63
N ALA A 205 -46.87 0.41 5.81
CA ALA A 205 -47.56 1.13 6.88
C ALA A 205 -47.90 2.58 6.48
N THR A 206 -46.96 3.29 5.85
CA THR A 206 -47.18 4.66 5.37
C THR A 206 -48.18 4.70 4.22
N PHE A 207 -48.13 3.74 3.30
CA PHE A 207 -49.08 3.67 2.18
C PHE A 207 -50.52 3.46 2.67
N ILE A 208 -50.72 2.49 3.57
CA ILE A 208 -52.02 2.20 4.16
C ILE A 208 -52.50 3.35 5.05
N SER A 209 -51.60 3.97 5.82
CA SER A 209 -51.91 5.17 6.60
C SER A 209 -52.40 6.32 5.72
N ALA A 210 -51.72 6.62 4.61
CA ALA A 210 -52.14 7.66 3.68
C ALA A 210 -53.50 7.37 3.02
N LEU A 211 -53.75 6.12 2.62
CA LEU A 211 -55.01 5.69 2.00
C LEU A 211 -56.19 5.81 2.96
N PHE A 212 -55.96 5.60 4.26
CA PHE A 212 -56.99 5.62 5.28
C PHE A 212 -57.07 6.93 6.09
N SER A 213 -56.08 7.82 5.98
CA SER A 213 -56.01 9.11 6.67
C SER A 213 -57.21 10.01 6.32
N THR A 214 -57.71 9.94 5.09
CA THR A 214 -58.85 10.77 4.67
C THR A 214 -60.22 10.15 4.97
N THR A 215 -60.28 8.89 5.42
CA THR A 215 -61.55 8.16 5.61
C THR A 215 -61.91 7.87 7.06
N PHE A 216 -60.96 7.97 8.00
CA PHE A 216 -61.19 7.69 9.43
C PHE A 216 -61.23 8.90 10.35
N PHE A 217 -60.78 10.09 9.90
CA PHE A 217 -60.85 11.32 10.68
C PHE A 217 -62.05 12.15 10.25
N ASP A 218 -63.03 12.28 11.14
CA ASP A 218 -64.20 13.15 10.97
C ASP A 218 -64.12 14.29 11.98
N PHE A 219 -64.19 15.53 11.51
CA PHE A 219 -64.02 16.73 12.35
C PHE A 219 -65.40 17.27 12.71
N ASP A 220 -65.84 17.03 13.94
CA ASP A 220 -67.12 17.53 14.46
C ASP A 220 -66.90 18.67 15.46
N GLU A 221 -67.90 19.55 15.63
CA GLU A 221 -67.81 20.88 16.27
C GLU A 221 -67.42 20.85 17.77
N TYR A 222 -67.38 19.67 18.40
CA TYR A 222 -67.15 19.48 19.84
C TYR A 222 -66.00 18.55 20.25
N GLY A 223 -65.15 18.09 19.31
CA GLY A 223 -63.92 17.35 19.64
C GLY A 223 -63.54 16.23 18.67
N TRP A 224 -62.34 15.65 18.88
CA TRP A 224 -61.80 14.57 18.04
C TRP A 224 -62.61 13.27 18.20
N ASN A 225 -63.42 12.90 17.20
CA ASN A 225 -64.11 11.61 17.17
C ASN A 225 -63.26 10.55 16.42
N PHE A 226 -62.79 9.55 17.15
CA PHE A 226 -62.00 8.45 16.59
C PHE A 226 -62.93 7.35 16.05
N SER A 227 -62.81 6.99 14.76
CA SER A 227 -63.66 5.95 14.18
C SER A 227 -63.43 4.57 14.83
N THR A 228 -64.50 3.87 15.20
CA THR A 228 -64.47 2.49 15.75
C THR A 228 -63.88 1.46 14.78
N ARG A 229 -63.70 1.80 13.50
CA ARG A 229 -63.13 0.93 12.46
C ARG A 229 -61.60 0.99 12.34
N PHE A 230 -60.93 1.72 13.24
CA PHE A 230 -59.46 1.83 13.25
C PHE A 230 -58.73 0.48 13.28
N TRP A 231 -59.34 -0.58 13.82
CA TRP A 231 -58.76 -1.93 13.81
C TRP A 231 -58.45 -2.47 12.40
N ILE A 232 -59.18 -2.02 11.36
CA ILE A 232 -58.96 -2.41 9.96
C ILE A 232 -57.55 -2.03 9.47
N TYR A 233 -56.99 -0.90 9.95
CA TYR A 233 -55.62 -0.50 9.64
C TYR A 233 -54.61 -1.60 10.00
N TRP A 234 -54.72 -2.17 11.21
CA TRP A 234 -53.81 -3.21 11.69
C TRP A 234 -53.98 -4.52 10.94
N VAL A 235 -55.22 -4.90 10.62
CA VAL A 235 -55.55 -6.13 9.88
C VAL A 235 -54.99 -6.11 8.46
N VAL A 236 -54.88 -4.95 7.82
CA VAL A 236 -54.34 -4.83 6.45
C VAL A 236 -52.83 -4.63 6.48
N THR A 237 -52.33 -3.78 7.37
CA THR A 237 -50.91 -3.39 7.40
C THR A 237 -50.00 -4.54 7.80
N VAL A 238 -50.37 -5.32 8.82
CA VAL A 238 -49.50 -6.39 9.35
C VAL A 238 -49.30 -7.55 8.35
N PRO A 239 -50.35 -8.09 7.70
CA PRO A 239 -50.15 -9.12 6.68
C PRO A 239 -49.38 -8.61 5.47
N LEU A 240 -49.58 -7.34 5.08
CA LEU A 240 -48.89 -6.74 3.95
C LEU A 240 -47.38 -6.60 4.22
N THR A 241 -46.98 -6.11 5.39
CA THR A 241 -45.56 -6.03 5.78
C THR A 241 -44.93 -7.41 5.88
N LEU A 242 -45.62 -8.40 6.46
CA LEU A 242 -45.17 -9.79 6.52
C LEU A 242 -44.98 -10.39 5.12
N CYS A 243 -45.89 -10.10 4.19
CA CYS A 243 -45.78 -10.56 2.80
C CYS A 243 -44.53 -10.02 2.12
N VAL A 244 -44.27 -8.71 2.25
CA VAL A 244 -43.07 -8.06 1.68
C VAL A 244 -41.78 -8.68 2.25
N LEU A 245 -41.71 -8.87 3.57
CA LEU A 245 -40.56 -9.51 4.23
C LEU A 245 -40.38 -10.97 3.82
N ALA A 246 -41.47 -11.72 3.67
CA ALA A 246 -41.42 -13.13 3.25
C ALA A 246 -40.88 -13.27 1.82
N VAL A 247 -41.34 -12.42 0.89
CA VAL A 247 -40.85 -12.39 -0.50
C VAL A 247 -39.34 -12.08 -0.54
N TRP A 248 -38.89 -11.08 0.22
CA TRP A 248 -37.48 -10.71 0.28
C TRP A 248 -36.60 -11.82 0.88
N GLY A 249 -37.05 -12.45 1.98
CA GLY A 249 -36.35 -13.55 2.63
C GLY A 249 -36.21 -14.77 1.72
N LEU A 250 -37.28 -15.13 0.99
CA LEU A 250 -37.26 -16.22 0.01
C LEU A 250 -36.32 -15.93 -1.16
N TRP A 251 -36.28 -14.68 -1.63
CA TRP A 251 -35.38 -14.25 -2.70
C TRP A 251 -33.90 -14.39 -2.31
N ILE A 252 -33.52 -13.89 -1.13
CA ILE A 252 -32.15 -14.00 -0.61
C ILE A 252 -31.75 -15.45 -0.37
N GLY A 253 -32.61 -16.22 0.31
CA GLY A 253 -32.35 -17.63 0.60
C GLY A 253 -32.30 -18.51 -0.66
N GLY A 254 -33.03 -18.14 -1.71
CA GLY A 254 -32.95 -18.79 -3.03
C GLY A 254 -31.65 -18.48 -3.78
N SER A 255 -31.20 -17.22 -3.74
CA SER A 255 -29.97 -16.78 -4.42
C SER A 255 -28.70 -17.41 -3.81
N ALA A 256 -28.62 -17.48 -2.47
CA ALA A 256 -27.49 -18.10 -1.77
C ALA A 256 -27.34 -19.60 -2.05
N ARG A 257 -28.47 -20.33 -2.15
CA ARG A 257 -28.47 -21.76 -2.48
C ARG A 257 -27.98 -22.04 -3.90
N LYS A 258 -28.39 -21.22 -4.88
CA LYS A 258 -27.95 -21.33 -6.28
C LYS A 258 -26.45 -21.08 -6.44
N ILE A 259 -25.90 -20.08 -5.73
CA ILE A 259 -24.46 -19.75 -5.79
C ILE A 259 -23.62 -20.88 -5.18
N ARG A 260 -24.00 -21.42 -4.02
CA ARG A 260 -23.31 -22.57 -3.40
C ARG A 260 -23.31 -23.82 -4.29
N ALA A 261 -24.42 -24.11 -4.95
CA ALA A 261 -24.52 -25.25 -5.87
C ALA A 261 -23.57 -25.09 -7.08
N LYS A 262 -23.38 -23.86 -7.58
CA LYS A 262 -22.49 -23.57 -8.71
C LYS A 262 -21.00 -23.68 -8.35
N ILE A 263 -20.62 -23.27 -7.13
CA ILE A 263 -19.23 -23.38 -6.64
C ILE A 263 -18.85 -24.85 -6.37
N LEU A 264 -19.74 -25.62 -5.73
CA LEU A 264 -19.49 -27.02 -5.42
C LEU A 264 -19.60 -27.96 -6.63
N GLY A 265 -20.38 -27.58 -7.66
CA GLY A 265 -20.51 -28.34 -8.91
C GLY A 265 -19.44 -28.06 -9.97
N GLY A 266 -18.54 -27.09 -9.73
CA GLY A 266 -17.61 -26.56 -10.74
C GLY A 266 -16.18 -27.10 -10.73
N SER A 267 -15.84 -28.13 -9.93
CA SER A 267 -14.47 -28.67 -9.93
C SER A 267 -14.22 -29.50 -11.21
N PRO A 268 -13.30 -29.09 -12.12
CA PRO A 268 -12.99 -29.89 -13.28
C PRO A 268 -12.21 -31.14 -12.84
N LYS A 269 -12.76 -32.32 -13.13
CA LYS A 269 -11.96 -33.55 -13.17
C LYS A 269 -10.99 -33.43 -14.33
N ASN A 270 -9.77 -32.95 -14.09
CA ASN A 270 -8.66 -33.18 -15.00
C ASN A 270 -8.35 -34.69 -14.97
N LYS A 271 -8.82 -35.40 -15.99
CA LYS A 271 -8.34 -36.73 -16.33
C LYS A 271 -7.05 -36.55 -17.12
N THR A 272 -5.94 -36.93 -16.50
CA THR A 272 -4.72 -37.34 -17.18
C THR A 272 -5.02 -38.52 -18.10
N ALA A 273 -4.70 -38.39 -19.37
CA ALA A 273 -4.28 -39.47 -20.26
C ALA A 273 -3.45 -38.85 -21.39
#